data_AF-A0A4R5H7J4-F1
#
_entry.id   AF-A0A4R5H7J4-F1
#
_cell.length_a   1.000
_cell.length_b   1.000
_cell.length_c   1.000
_cell.angle_alpha   90.00
_cell.angle_beta   90.00
_cell.angle_gamma   90.00
#
_symmetry.space_group_name_H-M   'P 1'
#
loop_
_entity.id
_entity.type
_entity.pdbx_description
1 polymer ?
#
loop_
_entity_poly.entity_id
_entity_poly.type
_entity_poly.pdbx_seq_one_letter_code
_entity_poly.pdbx_strand_id
1 'polypeptide(L)'
;MFLKTLLSGLTTIFAWTPASVLVVIAAYGLYAGVINIVDVHWSITLGLFLIGLGGIGGYMGITSVAWNLKVSAKWNSLLLALGVLTLTTVILIGATSESEVLYIGLYWVDLYLFVCPLVLGFIHLVYQLKLWRSSSVVEDNQK
;
A
#
# COMPACT_ATOMS: atom_id res chain seq x y z
N MET A 1 -18.74 2.45 -19.28
CA MET A 1 -19.04 3.21 -18.04
C MET A 1 -19.19 2.27 -16.86
N PHE A 2 -20.10 1.30 -16.93
CA PHE A 2 -20.35 0.29 -15.89
C PHE A 2 -19.09 -0.42 -15.35
N LEU A 3 -18.22 -0.94 -16.21
CA LEU A 3 -17.02 -1.69 -15.78
C LEU A 3 -16.05 -0.85 -14.91
N LYS A 4 -15.90 0.44 -15.22
CA LYS A 4 -15.05 1.36 -14.45
C LYS A 4 -15.63 1.60 -13.05
N THR A 5 -16.95 1.82 -12.98
CA THR A 5 -17.67 2.00 -11.71
C THR A 5 -17.65 0.72 -10.87
N LEU A 6 -17.83 -0.44 -11.49
CA LEU A 6 -17.76 -1.74 -10.82
C LEU A 6 -16.36 -1.99 -10.24
N LEU A 7 -15.30 -1.71 -11.01
CA LEU A 7 -13.92 -1.90 -10.56
C LEU A 7 -13.56 -0.95 -9.40
N SER A 8 -14.03 0.31 -9.44
CA SER A 8 -13.87 1.26 -8.34
C SER A 8 -14.62 0.79 -7.09
N GLY A 9 -15.86 0.30 -7.21
CA GLY A 9 -16.61 -0.27 -6.10
C GLY A 9 -15.91 -1.49 -5.47
N LEU A 10 -15.41 -2.41 -6.32
CA LEU A 10 -14.66 -3.58 -5.86
C LEU A 10 -13.36 -3.18 -5.15
N THR A 11 -12.64 -2.19 -5.69
CA THR A 11 -11.41 -1.66 -5.08
C THR A 11 -11.70 -1.01 -3.73
N THR A 12 -12.85 -0.35 -3.59
CA THR A 12 -13.25 0.28 -2.34
C THR A 12 -13.52 -0.76 -1.24
N ILE A 13 -14.25 -1.83 -1.57
CA ILE A 13 -14.63 -2.88 -0.61
C ILE A 13 -13.44 -3.80 -0.28
N PHE A 14 -12.66 -4.21 -1.29
CA PHE A 14 -11.64 -5.25 -1.12
C PHE A 14 -10.22 -4.71 -0.97
N ALA A 15 -9.94 -3.45 -1.29
CA ALA A 15 -8.60 -2.86 -1.10
C ALA A 15 -8.62 -1.71 -0.11
N TRP A 16 -9.50 -0.71 -0.32
CA TRP A 16 -9.50 0.50 0.49
C TRP A 16 -9.99 0.25 1.93
N THR A 17 -11.07 -0.52 2.10
CA THR A 17 -11.60 -0.86 3.44
C THR A 17 -10.58 -1.59 4.32
N PRO A 18 -9.96 -2.71 3.89
CA PRO A 18 -8.93 -3.35 4.69
C PRO A 18 -7.68 -2.47 4.86
N ALA A 19 -7.27 -1.70 3.83
CA ALA A 19 -6.15 -0.77 3.94
C ALA A 19 -6.42 0.36 4.96
N SER A 20 -7.68 0.74 5.19
CA SER A 20 -8.07 1.72 6.21
C SER A 20 -7.83 1.18 7.62
N VAL A 21 -7.99 -0.13 7.84
CA VAL A 21 -7.63 -0.75 9.12
C VAL A 21 -6.11 -0.81 9.26
N LEU A 22 -5.42 -1.23 8.19
CA LEU A 22 -3.96 -1.32 8.19
C LEU A 22 -3.26 0.03 8.38
N VAL A 23 -3.82 1.14 7.89
CA VAL A 23 -3.19 2.46 8.06
C VAL A 23 -3.21 2.94 9.51
N VAL A 24 -4.24 2.55 10.28
CA VAL A 24 -4.29 2.81 11.72
C VAL A 24 -3.16 2.05 12.43
N ILE A 25 -2.96 0.77 12.08
CA ILE A 25 -1.86 -0.05 12.61
C ILE A 25 -0.51 0.53 12.20
N ALA A 26 -0.36 0.97 10.94
CA ALA A 26 0.85 1.61 10.45
C ALA A 26 1.17 2.92 11.19
N ALA A 27 0.15 3.71 11.55
CA ALA A 27 0.33 4.91 12.35
C ALA A 27 0.86 4.58 13.77
N TYR A 28 0.35 3.53 14.40
CA TYR A 28 0.90 3.02 15.66
C TYR A 28 2.35 2.56 15.52
N GLY A 29 2.68 1.84 14.44
CA GLY A 29 4.06 1.42 14.15
C GLY A 29 5.01 2.60 13.93
N LEU A 30 4.54 3.66 13.28
CA LEU A 30 5.30 4.90 13.06
C LEU A 30 5.54 5.63 14.39
N TYR A 31 4.50 5.76 15.23
CA TYR A 31 4.61 6.33 16.58
C TYR A 31 5.59 5.54 17.46
N ALA A 32 5.48 4.21 17.45
CA ALA A 32 6.41 3.34 18.16
C ALA A 32 7.84 3.49 17.65
N GLY A 33 8.04 3.60 16.33
CA GLY A 33 9.34 3.87 15.73
C GLY A 33 9.95 5.18 16.24
N VAL A 34 9.18 6.27 16.28
CA VAL A 34 9.68 7.58 16.74
C VAL A 34 10.09 7.56 18.21
N ILE A 35 9.32 6.92 19.09
CA ILE A 35 9.65 6.85 20.53
C ILE A 35 10.90 6.01 20.76
N ASN A 36 11.04 4.90 20.04
CA ASN A 36 12.13 3.96 20.24
C ASN A 36 13.42 4.32 19.47
N ILE A 37 13.53 5.55 18.92
CA ILE A 37 14.74 6.04 18.23
C ILE A 37 15.97 6.01 19.13
N VAL A 38 15.79 6.19 20.44
CA VAL A 38 16.89 6.34 21.40
C VAL A 38 17.25 5.01 22.08
N ASP A 39 16.27 4.13 22.29
CA ASP A 39 16.43 2.94 23.14
C ASP A 39 16.67 1.64 22.36
N VAL A 40 16.24 1.56 21.09
CA VAL A 40 16.31 0.34 20.27
C VAL A 40 17.40 0.46 19.21
N HIS A 41 17.89 -0.69 18.72
CA HIS A 41 18.82 -0.75 17.59
C HIS A 41 18.29 0.09 16.41
N TRP A 42 19.11 1.05 15.96
CA TRP A 42 18.78 2.01 14.91
C TRP A 42 18.15 1.37 13.65
N SER A 43 18.62 0.18 13.26
CA SER A 43 18.12 -0.55 12.09
C SER A 43 16.65 -0.96 12.21
N ILE A 44 16.19 -1.38 13.39
CA ILE A 44 14.81 -1.82 13.62
C ILE A 44 13.88 -0.60 13.61
N THR A 45 14.30 0.47 14.28
CA THR A 45 13.55 1.72 14.33
C THR A 45 13.39 2.34 12.95
N LEU A 46 14.46 2.38 12.16
CA LEU A 46 14.40 2.85 10.78
C LEU A 46 13.46 1.96 9.93
N GLY A 47 13.50 0.64 10.13
CA GLY A 47 12.60 -0.31 9.46
C GLY A 47 11.13 -0.04 9.76
N LEU A 48 10.76 0.12 11.03
CA LEU A 48 9.38 0.43 11.45
C LEU A 48 8.91 1.77 10.91
N PHE A 49 9.79 2.78 10.90
CA PHE A 49 9.49 4.08 10.35
C PHE A 49 9.21 4.02 8.83
N LEU A 50 10.06 3.30 8.08
CA LEU A 50 9.88 3.10 6.64
C LEU A 50 8.63 2.28 6.31
N ILE A 51 8.31 1.25 7.09
CA ILE A 51 7.07 0.47 6.96
C ILE A 51 5.86 1.38 7.22
N GLY A 52 5.91 2.22 8.26
CA GLY A 52 4.84 3.19 8.55
C GLY A 52 4.60 4.15 7.39
N LEU A 53 5.68 4.78 6.87
CA LEU A 53 5.59 5.71 5.74
C LEU A 53 5.10 5.03 4.47
N GLY A 54 5.61 3.84 4.15
CA GLY A 54 5.21 3.10 2.96
C GLY A 54 3.76 2.61 3.04
N GLY A 55 3.29 2.22 4.22
CA GLY A 55 1.88 1.87 4.47
C GLY A 55 0.93 3.04 4.28
N ILE A 56 1.28 4.22 4.83
CA ILE A 56 0.50 5.45 4.64
C ILE A 56 0.52 5.87 3.16
N GLY A 57 1.68 5.83 2.50
CA GLY A 57 1.80 6.12 1.08
C GLY A 57 0.95 5.18 0.21
N GLY A 58 0.99 3.88 0.51
CA GLY A 58 0.15 2.87 -0.12
C GLY A 58 -1.34 3.13 0.04
N TYR A 59 -1.76 3.49 1.25
CA TYR A 59 -3.15 3.87 1.54
C TYR A 59 -3.57 5.11 0.74
N MET A 60 -2.72 6.13 0.63
CA MET A 60 -2.99 7.32 -0.19
C MET A 60 -3.14 6.95 -1.68
N GLY A 61 -2.30 6.04 -2.19
CA GLY A 61 -2.37 5.54 -3.56
C GLY A 61 -3.68 4.78 -3.85
N ILE A 62 -4.07 3.87 -2.96
CA ILE A 62 -5.34 3.13 -3.07
C ILE A 62 -6.53 4.07 -2.92
N THR A 63 -6.48 5.04 -2.00
CA THR A 63 -7.53 6.05 -1.80
C THR A 63 -7.72 6.89 -3.07
N SER A 64 -6.61 7.30 -3.69
CA SER A 64 -6.64 8.03 -4.97
C SER A 64 -7.38 7.24 -6.04
N VAL A 65 -7.14 5.94 -6.15
CA VAL A 65 -7.81 5.08 -7.12
C VAL A 65 -9.27 4.80 -6.77
N ALA A 66 -9.56 4.46 -5.51
CA ALA A 66 -10.90 4.09 -5.05
C ALA A 66 -11.89 5.25 -5.26
N TRP A 67 -11.46 6.46 -4.90
CA TRP A 67 -12.27 7.69 -5.00
C TRP A 67 -12.06 8.46 -6.30
N ASN A 68 -11.27 7.92 -7.23
CA ASN A 68 -10.95 8.52 -8.52
C ASN A 68 -10.44 9.97 -8.38
N LEU A 69 -9.55 10.22 -7.41
CA LEU A 69 -8.95 11.52 -7.16
C LEU A 69 -7.97 11.89 -8.29
N LYS A 70 -7.89 13.18 -8.59
CA LYS A 70 -7.04 13.70 -9.66
C LYS A 70 -5.58 13.82 -9.20
N VAL A 71 -4.89 12.69 -9.12
CA VAL A 71 -3.44 12.60 -8.83
C VAL A 71 -2.68 12.28 -10.12
N SER A 72 -1.48 12.82 -10.29
CA SER A 72 -0.68 12.49 -11.48
C SER A 72 -0.32 11.00 -11.50
N ALA A 73 -0.33 10.39 -12.68
CA ALA A 73 -0.06 8.95 -12.83
C ALA A 73 1.30 8.56 -12.25
N LYS A 74 2.31 9.43 -12.39
CA LYS A 74 3.64 9.28 -11.78
C LYS A 74 3.56 9.18 -10.25
N TRP A 75 2.97 10.17 -9.58
CA TRP A 75 2.88 10.16 -8.12
C TRP A 75 2.03 8.99 -7.60
N ASN A 76 0.92 8.70 -8.28
CA ASN A 76 0.06 7.59 -7.89
C ASN A 76 0.79 6.23 -8.02
N SER A 77 1.58 6.05 -9.08
CA SER A 77 2.39 4.84 -9.25
C SER A 77 3.47 4.67 -8.17
N LEU A 78 4.13 5.76 -7.74
CA LEU A 78 5.10 5.72 -6.65
C LEU A 78 4.45 5.35 -5.31
N LEU A 79 3.30 5.97 -5.00
CA LEU A 79 2.53 5.67 -3.79
C LEU A 79 2.06 4.21 -3.75
N LEU A 80 1.50 3.71 -4.85
CA LEU A 80 1.08 2.32 -4.97
C LEU A 80 2.27 1.35 -4.88
N ALA A 81 3.42 1.68 -5.48
CA ALA A 81 4.62 0.86 -5.40
C ALA A 81 5.13 0.75 -3.96
N LEU A 82 5.19 1.86 -3.23
CA LEU A 82 5.53 1.87 -1.80
C LEU A 82 4.56 0.99 -1.00
N GLY A 83 3.26 1.15 -1.23
CA GLY A 83 2.23 0.33 -0.57
C GLY A 83 2.39 -1.16 -0.81
N VAL A 84 2.59 -1.57 -2.07
CA VAL A 84 2.79 -2.98 -2.45
C VAL A 84 4.05 -3.54 -1.82
N LEU A 85 5.17 -2.81 -1.87
CA LEU A 85 6.43 -3.23 -1.25
C LEU A 85 6.27 -3.39 0.25
N THR A 86 5.68 -2.40 0.93
CA THR A 86 5.44 -2.46 2.37
C THR A 86 4.52 -3.62 2.76
N LEU A 87 3.41 -3.84 2.06
CA LEU A 87 2.53 -4.97 2.36
C LEU A 87 3.25 -6.30 2.13
N THR A 88 4.02 -6.41 1.04
CA THR A 88 4.82 -7.61 0.77
C THR A 88 5.81 -7.88 1.90
N THR A 89 6.51 -6.84 2.40
CA THR A 89 7.43 -7.00 3.52
C THR A 89 6.73 -7.41 4.81
N VAL A 90 5.56 -6.83 5.11
CA VAL A 90 4.79 -7.18 6.31
C VAL A 90 4.30 -8.63 6.24
N ILE A 91 3.80 -9.06 5.08
CA ILE A 91 3.37 -10.45 4.86
C ILE A 91 4.55 -11.42 5.01
N LEU A 92 5.72 -11.10 4.44
CA LEU A 92 6.90 -11.95 4.55
C LEU A 92 7.36 -12.08 6.01
N ILE A 93 7.46 -10.95 6.72
CA ILE A 93 7.84 -10.92 8.14
C ILE A 93 6.85 -11.74 8.97
N GLY A 94 5.54 -11.53 8.75
CA GLY A 94 4.49 -12.23 9.48
C GLY A 94 4.44 -13.73 9.18
N ALA A 95 4.71 -14.14 7.94
CA ALA A 95 4.76 -15.56 7.56
C ALA A 95 5.95 -16.30 8.19
N THR A 96 7.05 -15.60 8.47
CA THR A 96 8.25 -16.16 9.11
C THR A 96 8.34 -15.91 10.61
N SER A 97 7.37 -15.21 11.20
CA SER A 97 7.42 -14.85 12.62
C SER A 97 7.01 -16.03 13.50
N GLU A 98 7.79 -16.29 14.55
CA GLU A 98 7.44 -17.25 15.60
C GLU A 98 6.50 -16.65 16.67
N SER A 99 6.26 -15.33 16.62
CA SER A 99 5.38 -14.64 17.56
C SER A 99 3.92 -14.75 17.12
N GLU A 100 3.05 -15.27 17.99
CA GLU A 100 1.60 -15.38 17.72
C GLU A 100 0.94 -14.03 17.38
N VAL A 101 1.51 -12.92 17.86
CA VAL A 101 0.98 -11.57 17.63
C VAL A 101 1.35 -11.03 16.24
N LEU A 102 2.48 -11.46 15.68
CA LEU A 102 2.95 -11.07 14.35
C LEU A 102 2.68 -12.12 13.29
N TYR A 103 2.34 -13.35 13.69
CA TYR A 103 2.10 -14.44 12.77
C TYR A 103 0.88 -14.16 11.90
N ILE A 104 1.11 -14.08 10.59
CA ILE A 104 0.05 -13.93 9.59
C ILE A 104 -0.25 -15.32 9.05
N GLY A 105 -1.43 -15.85 9.41
CA GLY A 105 -1.86 -17.17 9.01
C GLY A 105 -2.68 -17.16 7.72
N LEU A 106 -3.17 -18.34 7.33
CA LEU A 106 -4.16 -18.50 6.26
C LEU A 106 -5.59 -18.36 6.79
N TYR A 107 -5.82 -17.40 7.69
CA TYR A 107 -7.16 -17.07 8.15
C TYR A 107 -7.86 -16.14 7.16
N TRP A 108 -9.19 -16.26 7.07
CA TRP A 108 -9.99 -15.41 6.16
C TRP A 108 -9.78 -13.91 6.40
N VAL A 109 -9.57 -13.53 7.67
CA VAL A 109 -9.31 -12.14 8.06
C VAL A 109 -7.95 -11.66 7.55
N ASP A 110 -6.91 -12.48 7.63
CA ASP A 110 -5.57 -12.15 7.15
C ASP A 110 -5.52 -12.05 5.62
N LEU A 111 -6.20 -12.97 4.93
CA LEU A 111 -6.37 -12.92 3.47
C LEU A 111 -7.09 -11.63 3.05
N TYR A 112 -8.15 -11.26 3.76
CA TYR A 112 -8.90 -10.05 3.46
C TYR A 112 -8.11 -8.77 3.78
N LEU A 113 -7.41 -8.73 4.91
CA LEU A 113 -6.65 -7.56 5.36
C LEU A 113 -5.38 -7.33 4.55
N PHE A 114 -4.64 -8.38 4.23
CA PHE A 114 -3.32 -8.27 3.60
C PHE A 114 -3.36 -8.64 2.11
N VAL A 115 -3.90 -9.80 1.75
CA VAL A 115 -3.80 -10.31 0.37
C VAL A 115 -4.68 -9.52 -0.60
N CYS A 116 -5.92 -9.19 -0.22
CA CYS A 116 -6.82 -8.42 -1.09
C CYS A 116 -6.26 -7.03 -1.48
N PRO A 117 -5.84 -6.16 -0.53
CA PRO A 117 -5.23 -4.88 -0.89
C PRO A 117 -3.88 -5.03 -1.62
N LEU A 118 -3.11 -6.09 -1.36
CA LEU A 118 -1.88 -6.36 -2.12
C LEU A 118 -2.18 -6.63 -3.60
N VAL A 119 -3.09 -7.56 -3.89
CA VAL A 119 -3.42 -7.95 -5.27
C VAL A 119 -4.02 -6.77 -6.03
N LEU A 120 -4.99 -6.07 -5.44
CA LEU A 120 -5.63 -4.93 -6.08
C LEU A 120 -4.68 -3.73 -6.20
N GLY A 121 -3.84 -3.49 -5.19
CA GLY A 121 -2.77 -2.50 -5.25
C GLY A 121 -1.80 -2.77 -6.40
N PHE A 122 -1.40 -4.02 -6.60
CA PHE A 122 -0.53 -4.42 -7.70
C PHE A 122 -1.17 -4.26 -9.08
N ILE A 123 -2.44 -4.67 -9.24
CA ILE A 123 -3.18 -4.48 -10.49
C ILE A 123 -3.24 -2.98 -10.86
N HIS A 124 -3.59 -2.13 -9.90
CA HIS A 124 -3.66 -0.69 -10.11
C HIS A 124 -2.29 -0.06 -10.35
N LEU A 125 -1.23 -0.57 -9.71
CA LEU A 125 0.14 -0.14 -9.98
C LEU A 125 0.50 -0.39 -11.45
N VAL A 126 0.26 -1.59 -11.97
CA VAL A 126 0.52 -1.92 -13.38
C VAL A 126 -0.29 -1.02 -14.31
N TYR A 127 -1.55 -0.75 -13.99
CA TYR A 127 -2.39 0.16 -14.77
C TYR A 127 -1.85 1.60 -14.79
N GLN A 128 -1.44 2.12 -13.63
CA GLN A 128 -0.89 3.47 -13.50
C GLN A 128 0.48 3.62 -14.18
N LEU A 129 1.32 2.59 -14.14
CA LEU A 129 2.59 2.58 -14.88
C LEU A 129 2.38 2.65 -16.39
N LYS A 130 1.38 1.92 -16.92
CA LYS A 130 1.02 2.00 -18.35
C LYS A 130 0.52 3.39 -18.72
N LEU A 131 -0.35 3.98 -17.90
CA LEU A 131 -0.84 5.34 -18.09
C LEU A 131 0.30 6.37 -18.07
N TRP A 132 1.22 6.25 -17.10
CA TRP A 132 2.36 7.14 -16.99
C TRP A 132 3.27 7.07 -18.24
N ARG A 133 3.61 5.86 -18.70
CA ARG A 133 4.40 5.67 -19.94
C ARG A 133 3.71 6.29 -21.16
N SER A 134 2.38 6.19 -21.27
CA SER A 134 1.65 6.82 -22.36
C SER A 134 1.71 8.34 -22.29
N SER A 135 1.62 8.93 -21.09
CA SER A 135 1.70 10.39 -20.92
C SER A 135 3.08 10.96 -21.24
N SER A 136 4.17 10.25 -20.90
CA SER A 136 5.53 10.71 -21.20
C SER A 136 5.83 10.70 -22.70
N VAL A 137 5.32 9.71 -23.45
CA VAL A 137 5.48 9.62 -24.91
C VAL A 137 4.80 10.79 -25.62
N VAL A 138 3.66 11.26 -25.12
CA VAL A 138 2.96 12.43 -25.70
C VAL A 138 3.74 13.72 -25.44
N GLU A 139 4.34 13.85 -24.25
CA GLU A 139 5.11 15.04 -23.86
C GLU A 139 6.42 15.17 -24.63
N ASP A 140 7.07 14.06 -25.00
CA ASP A 140 8.28 14.04 -25.84
C ASP A 140 8.00 14.36 -27.31
N ASN A 141 6.81 14.00 -27.84
CA ASN A 141 6.43 14.32 -29.23
C ASN A 141 6.01 15.79 -29.45
N GLN A 142 5.88 16.57 -28.37
CA GLN A 142 5.47 17.98 -28.39
C GLN A 142 6.65 18.95 -28.21
N LYS A 143 7.87 18.43 -27.99
CA LYS A 143 9.12 19.19 -27.85
C LYS A 143 9.96 19.06 -29.12
#